data_AF-A0A177C861-F1
#
_entry.id   AF-A0A177C861-F1
#
_cell.length_a   1.000
_cell.length_b   1.000
_cell.length_c   1.000
_cell.angle_alpha   90.00
_cell.angle_beta   90.00
_cell.angle_gamma   90.00
#
_symmetry.space_group_name_H-M   'P 1'
#
loop_
_entity.id
_entity.type
_entity.pdbx_description
1 polymer ?
#
loop_
_entity_poly.entity_id
_entity_poly.type
_entity_poly.pdbx_seq_one_letter_code
_entity_poly.pdbx_strand_id
1 'polypeptide(L)'
;MTRPERELDITYWLLDTRSLWPGTKIAEAAAAELQLISPEERDACTRKYHIADARMSLASALLKRLFVSKTLGIPWTQVRYGRKRDPTHGKPCALLPDGSQAPVEFNVSHQNGLVALVGSSSPDAELGVDIVHTNERRAYTYKLIDREGLDGWVDVYEDIFSDEECWDIKYNVDPFPLLDGTEVTAEMLGRHDRVCQRGQPVVATLPSGEKRAFSSDLVIDAKLRKFYVYWCFKEAYIKLDGEALLAKWIKELEFKNVRAPRPGSPARCASYGTWGERVSDSEAWLKRKRLTDVRLEIQSFEEDFMIGVAAKPAERLPEYLTDFKSLDLEADVVGFATPF
;
A
#
# COMPACT_ATOMS: atom_id res chain seq x y z
N MET A 1 28.43 22.32 -16.61
CA MET A 1 27.26 22.46 -15.71
C MET A 1 26.06 21.92 -16.46
N THR A 2 25.73 20.65 -16.25
CA THR A 2 24.49 20.06 -16.77
C THR A 2 23.32 20.71 -16.06
N ARG A 3 22.31 21.15 -16.81
CA ARG A 3 21.06 21.68 -16.28
C ARG A 3 20.47 20.61 -15.35
N PRO A 4 20.10 20.89 -14.09
CA PRO A 4 19.46 19.88 -13.26
C PRO A 4 18.21 19.38 -14.00
N GLU A 5 18.11 18.06 -14.14
CA GLU A 5 16.94 17.44 -14.77
C GLU A 5 15.69 17.83 -13.99
N ARG A 6 14.59 18.06 -14.70
CA ARG A 6 13.35 18.54 -14.09
C ARG A 6 12.78 17.44 -13.19
N GLU A 7 12.46 17.83 -11.96
CA GLU A 7 11.70 17.01 -11.01
C GLU A 7 10.40 16.50 -11.65
N LEU A 8 10.05 15.25 -11.37
CA LEU A 8 8.86 14.57 -11.85
C LEU A 8 7.64 15.08 -11.09
N ASP A 9 6.60 15.44 -11.83
CA ASP A 9 5.29 15.72 -11.26
C ASP A 9 4.53 14.41 -11.05
N ILE A 10 4.25 14.08 -9.80
CA ILE A 10 3.56 12.85 -9.41
C ILE A 10 2.24 13.20 -8.74
N THR A 11 1.19 12.57 -9.23
CA THR A 11 -0.17 12.60 -8.69
C THR A 11 -0.35 11.48 -7.68
N TYR A 12 -0.94 11.80 -6.52
CA TYR A 12 -1.27 10.86 -5.46
C TYR A 12 -2.73 11.02 -5.06
N TRP A 13 -3.57 10.02 -5.36
CA TRP A 13 -4.99 10.05 -5.06
C TRP A 13 -5.40 8.89 -4.18
N LEU A 14 -6.29 9.16 -3.24
CA LEU A 14 -6.92 8.16 -2.39
C LEU A 14 -8.44 8.33 -2.49
N LEU A 15 -9.15 7.26 -2.81
CA LEU A 15 -10.61 7.24 -2.77
C LEU A 15 -11.08 6.20 -1.75
N ASP A 16 -11.90 6.66 -0.81
CA ASP A 16 -12.51 5.82 0.21
C ASP A 16 -13.90 5.37 -0.24
N THR A 17 -14.04 4.06 -0.45
CA THR A 17 -15.27 3.43 -0.94
C THR A 17 -16.14 2.81 0.15
N ARG A 18 -15.72 2.90 1.43
CA ARG A 18 -16.42 2.23 2.54
C ARG A 18 -17.86 2.71 2.70
N SER A 19 -18.10 4.00 2.46
CA SER A 19 -19.45 4.61 2.48
C SER A 19 -20.11 4.73 1.10
N LEU A 20 -19.38 4.44 0.02
CA LEU A 20 -19.88 4.61 -1.34
C LEU A 20 -20.71 3.40 -1.78
N TRP A 21 -21.76 3.66 -2.57
CA TRP A 21 -22.60 2.64 -3.19
C TRP A 21 -23.12 1.57 -2.20
N PRO A 22 -23.92 1.98 -1.19
CA PRO A 22 -24.47 1.07 -0.19
C PRO A 22 -25.37 0.00 -0.85
N GLY A 23 -25.43 -1.20 -0.26
CA GLY A 23 -26.23 -2.31 -0.77
C GLY A 23 -25.43 -3.61 -0.91
N THR A 24 -25.96 -4.56 -1.70
CA THR A 24 -25.36 -5.89 -1.93
C THR A 24 -24.99 -6.14 -3.39
N LYS A 25 -25.50 -5.35 -4.34
CA LYS A 25 -25.19 -5.46 -5.77
C LYS A 25 -24.77 -4.10 -6.33
N ILE A 26 -23.58 -4.07 -6.94
CA ILE A 26 -23.03 -2.83 -7.52
C ILE A 26 -23.87 -2.30 -8.68
N ALA A 27 -24.51 -3.19 -9.46
CA ALA A 27 -25.35 -2.82 -10.60
C ALA A 27 -26.56 -1.96 -10.21
N GLU A 28 -27.05 -2.13 -8.99
CA GLU A 28 -28.16 -1.37 -8.43
C GLU A 28 -27.64 -0.14 -7.68
N ALA A 29 -26.58 -0.31 -6.88
CA ALA A 29 -26.05 0.72 -6.00
C ALA A 29 -25.27 1.85 -6.72
N ALA A 30 -24.71 1.58 -7.89
CA ALA A 30 -23.84 2.49 -8.65
C ALA A 30 -24.24 2.56 -10.14
N ALA A 31 -25.54 2.46 -10.42
CA ALA A 31 -26.05 2.33 -11.79
C ALA A 31 -25.63 3.48 -12.72
N ALA A 32 -25.50 4.70 -12.17
CA ALA A 32 -25.08 5.90 -12.90
C ALA A 32 -23.57 5.89 -13.17
N GLU A 33 -22.76 5.59 -12.16
CA GLU A 33 -21.30 5.56 -12.22
C GLU A 33 -20.78 4.42 -13.09
N LEU A 34 -21.51 3.31 -13.18
CA LEU A 34 -21.25 2.25 -14.14
C LEU A 34 -21.41 2.73 -15.60
N GLN A 35 -22.18 3.79 -15.86
CA GLN A 35 -22.23 4.44 -17.18
C GLN A 35 -21.01 5.31 -17.47
N LEU A 36 -20.17 5.59 -16.47
CA LEU A 36 -18.95 6.38 -16.62
C LEU A 36 -17.73 5.52 -16.94
N ILE A 37 -17.88 4.21 -17.11
CA ILE A 37 -16.77 3.30 -17.45
C ILE A 37 -17.12 2.48 -18.69
N SER A 38 -16.11 1.90 -19.35
CA SER A 38 -16.36 1.14 -20.57
C SER A 38 -17.16 -0.13 -20.29
N PRO A 39 -17.81 -0.72 -21.30
CA PRO A 39 -18.54 -1.98 -21.15
C PRO A 39 -17.70 -3.10 -20.52
N GLU A 40 -16.41 -3.20 -20.88
CA GLU A 40 -15.49 -4.22 -20.37
C GLU A 40 -15.19 -4.03 -18.88
N GLU A 41 -14.96 -2.78 -18.45
CA GLU A 41 -14.74 -2.46 -17.04
C GLU A 41 -16.01 -2.65 -16.22
N ARG A 42 -17.17 -2.28 -16.79
CA ARG A 42 -18.48 -2.50 -16.17
C ARG A 42 -18.71 -3.97 -15.87
N ASP A 43 -18.49 -4.82 -16.86
CA ASP A 43 -18.60 -6.27 -16.76
C ASP A 43 -17.60 -6.85 -15.73
N ALA A 44 -16.38 -6.31 -15.66
CA ALA A 44 -15.43 -6.66 -14.61
C ALA A 44 -15.91 -6.28 -13.18
N CYS A 45 -16.62 -5.16 -13.03
CA CYS A 45 -17.18 -4.74 -11.74
C CYS A 45 -18.41 -5.57 -11.36
N THR A 46 -19.34 -5.81 -12.29
CA THR A 46 -20.63 -6.47 -12.00
C THR A 46 -20.52 -7.97 -11.76
N ARG A 47 -19.43 -8.62 -12.22
CA ARG A 47 -19.18 -10.05 -11.96
C ARG A 47 -18.61 -10.37 -10.59
N LYS A 48 -18.23 -9.36 -9.80
CA LYS A 48 -17.68 -9.58 -8.46
C LYS A 48 -18.76 -10.18 -7.54
N TYR A 49 -18.39 -11.23 -6.83
CA TYR A 49 -19.30 -11.91 -5.90
C TYR A 49 -19.59 -11.04 -4.67
N HIS A 50 -18.58 -10.36 -4.13
CA HIS A 50 -18.72 -9.45 -2.99
C HIS A 50 -18.79 -8.00 -3.48
N ILE A 51 -19.76 -7.24 -2.96
CA ILE A 51 -19.91 -5.82 -3.30
C ILE A 51 -18.69 -4.99 -2.90
N ALA A 52 -18.00 -5.31 -1.80
CA ALA A 52 -16.79 -4.59 -1.40
C ALA A 52 -15.72 -4.61 -2.51
N ASP A 53 -15.50 -5.77 -3.13
CA ASP A 53 -14.59 -5.90 -4.27
C ASP A 53 -15.09 -5.14 -5.51
N ALA A 54 -16.41 -5.15 -5.72
CA ALA A 54 -17.05 -4.41 -6.81
C ALA A 54 -16.86 -2.90 -6.67
N ARG A 55 -17.03 -2.35 -5.45
CA ARG A 55 -16.82 -0.93 -5.14
C ARG A 55 -15.38 -0.52 -5.42
N MET A 56 -14.40 -1.28 -4.90
CA MET A 56 -12.99 -1.00 -5.15
C MET A 56 -12.62 -1.12 -6.63
N SER A 57 -13.21 -2.08 -7.35
CA SER A 57 -13.00 -2.24 -8.80
C SER A 57 -13.55 -1.05 -9.59
N LEU A 58 -14.75 -0.57 -9.25
CA LEU A 58 -15.37 0.60 -9.88
C LEU A 58 -14.55 1.86 -9.59
N ALA A 59 -14.20 2.11 -8.33
CA ALA A 59 -13.33 3.21 -7.93
C ALA A 59 -11.98 3.18 -8.66
N SER A 60 -11.34 2.01 -8.76
CA SER A 60 -10.09 1.85 -9.52
C SER A 60 -10.27 2.21 -11.00
N ALA A 61 -11.35 1.77 -11.64
CA ALA A 61 -11.65 2.12 -13.03
C ALA A 61 -11.83 3.64 -13.22
N LEU A 62 -12.60 4.28 -12.33
CA LEU A 62 -12.83 5.72 -12.36
C LEU A 62 -11.54 6.53 -12.15
N LEU A 63 -10.73 6.18 -11.15
CA LEU A 63 -9.47 6.88 -10.87
C LEU A 63 -8.47 6.77 -12.04
N LYS A 64 -8.33 5.58 -12.63
CA LYS A 64 -7.48 5.41 -13.82
C LYS A 64 -7.97 6.28 -14.98
N ARG A 65 -9.28 6.31 -15.24
CA ARG A 65 -9.86 7.12 -16.32
C ARG A 65 -9.64 8.59 -16.09
N LEU A 66 -9.89 9.06 -14.87
CA LEU A 66 -9.66 10.43 -14.45
C LEU A 66 -8.19 10.81 -14.68
N PHE A 67 -7.25 10.00 -14.21
CA PHE A 67 -5.82 10.27 -14.36
C PHE A 67 -5.43 10.39 -15.83
N VAL A 68 -5.79 9.40 -16.65
CA VAL A 68 -5.40 9.37 -18.06
C VAL A 68 -6.04 10.51 -18.84
N SER A 69 -7.34 10.75 -18.66
CA SER A 69 -8.07 11.81 -19.36
C SER A 69 -7.53 13.20 -18.98
N LYS A 70 -7.31 13.44 -17.69
CA LYS A 70 -6.79 14.72 -17.19
C LYS A 70 -5.35 14.97 -17.63
N THR A 71 -4.51 13.94 -17.63
CA THR A 71 -3.07 14.08 -17.94
C THR A 71 -2.81 14.19 -19.44
N LEU A 72 -3.53 13.42 -20.26
CA LEU A 72 -3.35 13.42 -21.72
C LEU A 72 -4.26 14.40 -22.46
N GLY A 73 -5.26 14.98 -21.78
CA GLY A 73 -6.28 15.82 -22.41
C GLY A 73 -7.19 15.06 -23.38
N ILE A 74 -7.25 13.73 -23.28
CA ILE A 74 -8.13 12.91 -24.14
C ILE A 74 -9.53 12.83 -23.53
N PRO A 75 -10.59 12.78 -24.36
CA PRO A 75 -11.95 12.63 -23.85
C PRO A 75 -12.10 11.38 -22.98
N TRP A 76 -12.85 11.51 -21.90
CA TRP A 76 -13.07 10.44 -20.91
C TRP A 76 -13.49 9.10 -21.55
N THR A 77 -14.43 9.15 -22.49
CA THR A 77 -14.94 7.97 -23.23
C THR A 77 -13.95 7.39 -24.24
N GLN A 78 -12.87 8.10 -24.56
CA GLN A 78 -11.80 7.67 -25.46
C GLN A 78 -10.60 7.08 -24.71
N VAL A 79 -10.57 7.12 -23.37
CA VAL A 79 -9.50 6.46 -22.60
C VAL A 79 -9.52 4.95 -22.88
N ARG A 80 -8.36 4.41 -23.28
CA ARG A 80 -8.11 2.99 -23.56
C ARG A 80 -6.89 2.51 -22.79
N TYR A 81 -6.87 1.22 -22.48
CA TYR A 81 -5.79 0.59 -21.73
C TYR A 81 -5.20 -0.60 -22.49
N GLY A 82 -3.89 -0.78 -22.34
CA GLY A 82 -3.15 -1.98 -22.68
C GLY A 82 -2.45 -2.53 -21.45
N ARG A 83 -1.50 -3.45 -21.67
CA ARG A 83 -0.60 -3.96 -20.62
C ARG A 83 0.84 -3.91 -21.10
N LYS A 84 1.75 -3.48 -20.22
CA LYS A 84 3.20 -3.50 -20.47
C LYS A 84 3.75 -4.91 -20.25
N ARG A 85 4.75 -5.29 -21.06
CA ARG A 85 5.52 -6.55 -20.99
C ARG A 85 4.69 -7.82 -21.29
N ASP A 86 3.62 -8.07 -20.54
CA ASP A 86 2.76 -9.25 -20.69
C ASP A 86 1.28 -8.86 -20.98
N PRO A 87 0.62 -9.45 -21.99
CA PRO A 87 -0.73 -9.07 -22.40
C PRO A 87 -1.83 -9.50 -21.42
N THR A 88 -1.54 -10.37 -20.45
CA THR A 88 -2.51 -10.91 -19.48
C THR A 88 -2.23 -10.40 -18.06
N HIS A 89 -0.99 -10.48 -17.63
CA HIS A 89 -0.54 -10.22 -16.27
C HIS A 89 0.28 -8.92 -16.14
N GLY A 90 0.62 -8.30 -17.26
CA GLY A 90 1.43 -7.09 -17.27
C GLY A 90 0.74 -5.89 -16.63
N LYS A 91 1.55 -4.91 -16.23
CA LYS A 91 1.06 -3.66 -15.63
C LYS A 91 0.15 -2.90 -16.60
N PRO A 92 -1.05 -2.46 -16.17
CA PRO A 92 -1.91 -1.62 -17.01
C PRO A 92 -1.18 -0.36 -17.49
N CYS A 93 -1.33 0.00 -18.76
CA CYS A 93 -0.85 1.26 -19.32
C CYS A 93 -1.95 1.93 -20.15
N ALA A 94 -1.87 3.26 -20.29
CA ALA A 94 -2.76 3.99 -21.18
C ALA A 94 -2.31 3.84 -22.64
N LEU A 95 -3.27 3.85 -23.56
CA LEU A 95 -3.02 3.85 -25.00
C LEU A 95 -3.47 5.17 -25.62
N LEU A 96 -2.73 5.63 -26.62
CA LEU A 96 -3.14 6.71 -27.51
C LEU A 96 -4.18 6.21 -28.53
N PRO A 97 -4.91 7.10 -29.23
CA PRO A 97 -5.92 6.71 -30.21
C PRO A 97 -5.39 5.83 -31.35
N ASP A 98 -4.09 5.92 -31.66
CA ASP A 98 -3.41 5.09 -32.66
C ASP A 98 -3.00 3.69 -32.14
N GLY A 99 -3.30 3.39 -30.86
CA GLY A 99 -2.99 2.12 -30.20
C GLY A 99 -1.59 2.04 -29.61
N SER A 100 -0.75 3.07 -29.78
CA SER A 100 0.57 3.13 -29.15
C SER A 100 0.46 3.40 -27.64
N GLN A 101 1.50 3.04 -26.88
CA GLN A 101 1.53 3.32 -25.45
C GLN A 101 1.64 4.83 -25.20
N ALA A 102 0.73 5.37 -24.38
CA ALA A 102 0.77 6.76 -24.01
C ALA A 102 1.99 7.07 -23.12
N PRO A 103 2.57 8.28 -23.22
CA PRO A 103 3.77 8.67 -22.48
C PRO A 103 3.44 9.06 -21.03
N VAL A 104 2.71 8.21 -20.31
CA VAL A 104 2.33 8.39 -18.90
C VAL A 104 2.53 7.10 -18.14
N GLU A 105 2.78 7.23 -16.84
CA GLU A 105 2.89 6.09 -15.92
C GLU A 105 1.84 6.19 -14.83
N PHE A 106 1.21 5.08 -14.46
CA PHE A 106 0.40 5.02 -13.25
C PHE A 106 0.38 3.62 -12.65
N ASN A 107 0.06 3.57 -11.36
CA ASN A 107 -0.21 2.33 -10.65
C ASN A 107 -1.36 2.54 -9.67
N VAL A 108 -2.09 1.46 -9.39
CA VAL A 108 -3.26 1.47 -8.51
C VAL A 108 -3.20 0.26 -7.59
N SER A 109 -3.55 0.48 -6.32
CA SER A 109 -3.77 -0.59 -5.35
C SER A 109 -5.05 -0.32 -4.56
N HIS A 110 -5.65 -1.38 -4.02
CA HIS A 110 -6.84 -1.27 -3.21
C HIS A 110 -6.90 -2.36 -2.15
N GLN A 111 -7.33 -2.01 -0.94
CA GLN A 111 -7.60 -2.96 0.12
C GLN A 111 -8.65 -2.43 1.08
N ASN A 112 -9.57 -3.30 1.51
CA ASN A 112 -10.57 -3.05 2.56
C ASN A 112 -11.30 -1.70 2.44
N GLY A 113 -11.67 -1.33 1.21
CA GLY A 113 -12.45 -0.13 0.90
C GLY A 113 -11.61 1.09 0.49
N LEU A 114 -10.29 1.08 0.62
CA LEU A 114 -9.44 2.16 0.13
C LEU A 114 -8.88 1.84 -1.27
N VAL A 115 -8.81 2.85 -2.14
CA VAL A 115 -8.20 2.75 -3.47
C VAL A 115 -7.20 3.89 -3.65
N ALA A 116 -5.93 3.54 -3.83
CA ALA A 116 -4.83 4.49 -4.02
C ALA A 116 -4.33 4.44 -5.46
N LEU A 117 -4.15 5.62 -6.07
CA LEU A 117 -3.52 5.78 -7.39
C LEU A 117 -2.30 6.69 -7.26
N VAL A 118 -1.20 6.25 -7.85
CA VAL A 118 -0.02 7.09 -8.13
C VAL A 118 0.16 7.21 -9.63
N GLY A 119 0.50 8.40 -10.13
CA GLY A 119 0.66 8.60 -11.57
C GLY A 119 1.62 9.74 -11.92
N SER A 120 2.28 9.66 -13.06
CA SER A 120 3.20 10.66 -13.58
C SER A 120 2.89 10.97 -15.04
N SER A 121 3.00 12.25 -15.39
CA SER A 121 2.89 12.73 -16.77
C SER A 121 4.14 12.45 -17.61
N SER A 122 5.19 11.90 -16.99
CA SER A 122 6.44 11.54 -17.65
C SER A 122 6.55 10.02 -17.80
N PRO A 123 6.88 9.50 -18.99
CA PRO A 123 7.11 8.07 -19.20
C PRO A 123 8.41 7.57 -18.58
N ASP A 124 9.29 8.48 -18.16
CA ASP A 124 10.55 8.14 -17.48
C ASP A 124 10.32 7.69 -16.03
N ALA A 125 9.14 7.96 -15.47
CA ALA A 125 8.80 7.53 -14.12
C ALA A 125 8.38 6.05 -14.14
N GLU A 126 8.85 5.28 -13.17
CA GLU A 126 8.31 3.95 -12.85
C GLU A 126 7.73 4.01 -11.44
N LEU A 127 6.46 3.65 -11.30
CA LEU A 127 5.71 3.85 -10.05
C LEU A 127 5.02 2.57 -9.59
N GLY A 128 5.09 2.25 -8.31
CA GLY A 128 4.32 1.18 -7.71
C GLY A 128 3.74 1.62 -6.39
N VAL A 129 2.46 1.35 -6.15
CA VAL A 129 1.78 1.64 -4.90
C VAL A 129 1.17 0.36 -4.34
N ASP A 130 1.20 0.22 -3.02
CA ASP A 130 0.45 -0.81 -2.33
C ASP A 130 -0.23 -0.27 -1.07
N ILE A 131 -1.33 -0.91 -0.69
CA ILE A 131 -2.07 -0.64 0.54
C ILE A 131 -2.06 -1.94 1.34
N VAL A 132 -1.74 -1.85 2.62
CA VAL A 132 -1.85 -2.95 3.58
C VAL A 132 -2.81 -2.59 4.72
N HIS A 133 -3.66 -3.54 5.12
CA HIS A 133 -4.51 -3.42 6.31
C HIS A 133 -4.10 -4.43 7.38
N THR A 134 -3.59 -3.93 8.51
CA THR A 134 -2.91 -4.76 9.53
C THR A 134 -3.85 -5.69 10.30
N ASN A 135 -5.15 -5.40 10.30
CA ASN A 135 -6.13 -6.12 11.12
C ASN A 135 -7.10 -7.02 10.32
N GLU A 136 -6.99 -7.09 8.99
CA GLU A 136 -8.04 -7.74 8.15
C GLU A 136 -8.23 -9.22 8.49
N ARG A 137 -7.12 -9.92 8.73
CA ARG A 137 -7.10 -11.36 9.02
C ARG A 137 -6.76 -11.67 10.47
N ARG A 138 -6.92 -10.70 11.37
CA ARG A 138 -6.43 -10.78 12.77
C ARG A 138 -6.85 -12.06 13.47
N ALA A 139 -8.12 -12.47 13.36
CA ALA A 139 -8.61 -13.70 13.98
C ALA A 139 -7.89 -14.97 13.47
N TYR A 140 -7.62 -15.04 12.16
CA TYR A 140 -6.88 -16.16 11.57
C TYR A 140 -5.38 -16.11 11.93
N THR A 141 -4.78 -14.93 11.79
CA THR A 141 -3.37 -14.67 12.16
C THR A 141 -3.11 -15.08 13.60
N TYR A 142 -3.95 -14.63 14.53
CA TYR A 142 -3.86 -14.95 15.95
C TYR A 142 -4.00 -16.43 16.22
N LYS A 143 -4.99 -17.10 15.60
CA LYS A 143 -5.17 -18.54 15.76
C LYS A 143 -3.93 -19.33 15.31
N LEU A 144 -3.24 -18.88 14.27
CA LEU A 144 -2.03 -19.53 13.79
C LEU A 144 -0.84 -19.23 14.72
N ILE A 145 -0.67 -17.99 15.16
CA ILE A 145 0.36 -17.60 16.13
C ILE A 145 0.19 -18.33 17.47
N ASP A 146 -1.03 -18.47 17.96
CA ASP A 146 -1.31 -19.19 19.21
C ASP A 146 -0.93 -20.68 19.11
N ARG A 147 -0.89 -21.23 17.89
CA ARG A 147 -0.55 -22.64 17.63
C ARG A 147 0.94 -22.85 17.34
N GLU A 148 1.53 -22.02 16.49
CA GLU A 148 2.88 -22.22 15.92
C GLU A 148 3.90 -21.17 16.40
N GLY A 149 3.46 -20.15 17.15
CA GLY A 149 4.25 -18.94 17.39
C GLY A 149 4.29 -17.99 16.19
N LEU A 150 4.71 -16.75 16.42
CA LEU A 150 4.95 -15.75 15.38
C LEU A 150 6.03 -16.21 14.41
N ASP A 151 7.06 -16.89 14.89
CA ASP A 151 8.12 -17.46 14.05
C ASP A 151 7.57 -18.49 13.07
N GLY A 152 6.75 -19.44 13.53
CA GLY A 152 6.07 -20.38 12.64
C GLY A 152 5.06 -19.71 11.71
N TRP A 153 4.43 -18.60 12.14
CA TRP A 153 3.58 -17.80 11.26
C TRP A 153 4.38 -17.09 10.15
N VAL A 154 5.55 -16.53 10.46
CA VAL A 154 6.44 -15.89 9.47
C VAL A 154 7.01 -16.92 8.50
N ASP A 155 7.28 -18.16 8.95
CA ASP A 155 7.81 -19.24 8.09
C ASP A 155 6.86 -19.60 6.93
N VAL A 156 5.55 -19.34 7.06
CA VAL A 156 4.60 -19.49 5.93
C VAL A 156 4.97 -18.60 4.72
N TYR A 157 5.76 -17.55 4.94
CA TYR A 157 6.17 -16.58 3.94
C TYR A 157 7.65 -16.70 3.55
N GLU A 158 8.33 -17.80 3.90
CA GLU A 158 9.76 -18.00 3.62
C GLU A 158 10.11 -18.02 2.12
N ASP A 159 9.14 -18.28 1.24
CA ASP A 159 9.32 -18.24 -0.22
C ASP A 159 9.27 -16.81 -0.80
N ILE A 160 8.85 -15.82 0.00
CA ILE A 160 8.69 -14.42 -0.41
C ILE A 160 9.78 -13.54 0.20
N PHE A 161 10.10 -13.78 1.47
CA PHE A 161 11.07 -12.99 2.23
C PHE A 161 12.44 -13.68 2.29
N SER A 162 13.49 -12.88 2.38
CA SER A 162 14.84 -13.42 2.63
C SER A 162 14.99 -13.85 4.09
N ASP A 163 16.03 -14.64 4.37
CA ASP A 163 16.31 -15.09 5.75
C ASP A 163 16.56 -13.90 6.70
N GLU A 164 17.15 -12.81 6.19
CA GLU A 164 17.41 -11.58 6.95
C GLU A 164 16.11 -10.84 7.28
N GLU A 165 15.19 -10.72 6.31
CA GLU A 165 13.87 -10.10 6.50
C GLU A 165 13.01 -10.92 7.47
N CYS A 166 12.97 -12.25 7.29
CA CYS A 166 12.30 -13.16 8.21
C CYS A 166 12.85 -13.03 9.64
N TRP A 167 14.18 -12.95 9.79
CA TRP A 167 14.80 -12.78 11.10
C TRP A 167 14.43 -11.45 11.75
N ASP A 168 14.45 -10.36 10.99
CA ASP A 168 14.07 -9.03 11.49
C ASP A 168 12.62 -8.99 11.96
N ILE A 169 11.69 -9.53 11.16
CA ILE A 169 10.25 -9.58 11.52
C ILE A 169 10.03 -10.41 12.79
N LYS A 170 10.75 -11.53 12.94
CA LYS A 170 10.58 -12.44 14.08
C LYS A 170 11.17 -11.88 15.37
N TYR A 171 12.31 -11.21 15.32
CA TYR A 171 13.14 -10.99 16.51
C TYR A 171 13.46 -9.54 16.81
N ASN A 172 13.12 -8.60 15.94
CA ASN A 172 13.18 -7.17 16.23
C ASN A 172 11.78 -6.59 16.33
N VAL A 173 11.66 -5.46 17.02
CA VAL A 173 10.39 -4.77 17.20
C VAL A 173 10.60 -3.27 17.17
N ASP A 174 9.76 -2.57 16.43
CA ASP A 174 9.75 -1.11 16.38
C ASP A 174 9.11 -0.55 17.67
N PRO A 175 9.41 0.70 18.05
CA PRO A 175 8.79 1.30 19.22
C PRO A 175 7.27 1.30 19.14
N PHE A 176 6.60 0.97 20.25
CA PHE A 176 5.14 0.93 20.33
C PHE A 176 4.63 1.51 21.66
N PRO A 177 3.42 2.11 21.68
CA PRO A 177 2.85 2.67 22.89
C PRO A 177 2.14 1.60 23.75
N LEU A 178 2.20 1.76 25.07
CA LEU A 178 1.28 1.12 26.02
C LEU A 178 -0.06 1.88 26.06
N LEU A 179 -1.05 1.31 26.75
CA LEU A 179 -2.39 1.90 26.90
C LEU A 179 -2.39 3.28 27.58
N ASP A 180 -1.37 3.57 28.39
CA ASP A 180 -1.18 4.86 29.06
C ASP A 180 -0.36 5.86 28.23
N GLY A 181 0.01 5.50 27.00
CA GLY A 181 0.83 6.31 26.09
C GLY A 181 2.34 6.18 26.32
N THR A 182 2.81 5.37 27.28
CA THR A 182 4.24 5.12 27.47
C THR A 182 4.82 4.42 26.25
N GLU A 183 5.84 5.00 25.62
CA GLU A 183 6.53 4.37 24.49
C GLU A 183 7.54 3.33 24.98
N VAL A 184 7.44 2.11 24.45
CA VAL A 184 8.33 0.99 24.73
C VAL A 184 9.24 0.76 23.53
N THR A 185 10.55 0.69 23.76
CA THR A 185 11.56 0.38 22.73
C THR A 185 12.12 -1.03 22.92
N ALA A 186 12.80 -1.56 21.89
CA ALA A 186 13.48 -2.87 21.97
C ALA A 186 14.51 -2.94 23.12
N GLU A 187 15.22 -1.84 23.40
CA GLU A 187 16.16 -1.77 24.51
C GLU A 187 15.47 -1.97 25.87
N MET A 188 14.31 -1.35 26.07
CA MET A 188 13.54 -1.48 27.32
C MET A 188 13.02 -2.91 27.54
N LEU A 189 12.79 -3.67 26.47
CA LEU A 189 12.32 -5.05 26.52
C LEU A 189 13.41 -6.05 26.91
N GLY A 190 14.69 -5.72 26.71
CA GLY A 190 15.78 -6.70 26.79
C GLY A 190 15.50 -7.88 25.86
N ARG A 191 15.48 -9.11 26.41
CA ARG A 191 15.21 -10.34 25.62
C ARG A 191 13.72 -10.61 25.33
N HIS A 192 12.82 -9.80 25.88
CA HIS A 192 11.39 -9.91 25.56
C HIS A 192 11.07 -9.44 24.13
N ASP A 193 12.01 -8.74 23.48
CA ASP A 193 11.99 -8.43 22.05
C ASP A 193 11.80 -9.67 21.17
N ARG A 194 12.28 -10.83 21.62
CA ARG A 194 12.24 -12.13 20.89
C ARG A 194 11.00 -12.97 21.17
N VAL A 195 10.02 -12.45 21.92
CA VAL A 195 8.79 -13.21 22.18
C VAL A 195 8.05 -13.51 20.88
N CYS A 196 7.67 -14.77 20.69
CA CYS A 196 6.87 -15.22 19.55
C CYS A 196 5.49 -15.73 19.96
N GLN A 197 5.23 -15.87 21.26
CA GLN A 197 3.97 -16.38 21.77
C GLN A 197 3.10 -15.26 22.35
N ARG A 198 1.80 -15.32 22.06
CA ARG A 198 0.81 -14.37 22.57
C ARG A 198 0.37 -14.70 24.00
N GLY A 199 -0.21 -13.71 24.67
CA GLY A 199 -0.76 -13.83 26.02
C GLY A 199 0.26 -14.03 27.15
N GLN A 200 1.56 -13.90 26.88
CA GLN A 200 2.61 -14.07 27.89
C GLN A 200 2.87 -12.75 28.61
N PRO A 201 3.15 -12.76 29.93
CA PRO A 201 3.59 -11.56 30.61
C PRO A 201 5.00 -11.17 30.15
N VAL A 202 5.15 -9.93 29.69
CA VAL A 202 6.44 -9.31 29.33
C VAL A 202 6.68 -8.10 30.21
N VAL A 203 7.95 -7.75 30.42
CA VAL A 203 8.34 -6.62 31.26
C VAL A 203 9.25 -5.68 30.49
N ALA A 204 8.89 -4.40 30.42
CA ALA A 204 9.77 -3.33 29.97
C ALA A 204 10.40 -2.63 31.18
N THR A 205 11.71 -2.36 31.12
CA THR A 205 12.41 -1.52 32.09
C THR A 205 12.54 -0.12 31.50
N LEU A 206 11.80 0.84 32.06
CA LEU A 206 11.82 2.23 31.62
C LEU A 206 13.16 2.89 31.98
N PRO A 207 13.50 4.05 31.37
CA PRO A 207 14.73 4.78 31.70
C PRO A 207 14.84 5.20 33.19
N SER A 208 13.70 5.33 33.87
CA SER A 208 13.62 5.58 35.33
C SER A 208 14.03 4.37 36.19
N GLY A 209 14.21 3.19 35.59
CA GLY A 209 14.37 1.91 36.29
C GLY A 209 13.04 1.26 36.69
N GLU A 210 11.92 1.93 36.47
CA GLU A 210 10.58 1.38 36.70
C GLU A 210 10.33 0.17 35.77
N LYS A 211 9.78 -0.91 36.33
CA LYS A 211 9.40 -2.10 35.57
C LYS A 211 7.90 -2.06 35.27
N ARG A 212 7.54 -2.10 33.99
CA ARG A 212 6.16 -2.15 33.51
C ARG A 212 5.87 -3.54 32.93
N ALA A 213 4.91 -4.26 33.52
CA ALA A 213 4.44 -5.54 32.99
C ALA A 213 3.23 -5.33 32.08
N PHE A 214 3.19 -6.05 30.95
CA PHE A 214 2.06 -6.03 30.00
C PHE A 214 2.01 -7.35 29.22
N SER A 215 0.99 -7.52 28.36
CA SER A 215 0.84 -8.72 27.53
C SER A 215 1.77 -8.68 26.32
N SER A 216 2.38 -9.83 25.97
CA SER A 216 3.19 -9.99 24.77
C SER A 216 2.43 -9.67 23.48
N ASP A 217 1.09 -9.65 23.52
CA ASP A 217 0.24 -9.24 22.39
C ASP A 217 0.65 -7.89 21.79
N LEU A 218 1.09 -6.91 22.60
CA LEU A 218 1.56 -5.62 22.08
C LEU A 218 2.87 -5.75 21.29
N VAL A 219 3.78 -6.63 21.73
CA VAL A 219 5.03 -6.91 21.00
C VAL A 219 4.71 -7.65 19.69
N ILE A 220 3.79 -8.61 19.73
CA ILE A 220 3.36 -9.37 18.55
C ILE A 220 2.67 -8.46 17.54
N ASP A 221 1.79 -7.56 17.98
CA ASP A 221 1.10 -6.60 17.11
C ASP A 221 2.09 -5.62 16.47
N ALA A 222 3.10 -5.14 17.22
CA ALA A 222 4.15 -4.30 16.66
C ALA A 222 4.98 -5.02 15.58
N LYS A 223 5.31 -6.30 15.81
CA LYS A 223 5.99 -7.15 14.80
C LYS A 223 5.13 -7.44 13.58
N LEU A 224 3.84 -7.71 13.78
CA LEU A 224 2.89 -7.87 12.68
C LEU A 224 2.75 -6.60 11.85
N ARG A 225 2.72 -5.43 12.50
CA ARG A 225 2.75 -4.14 11.79
C ARG A 225 4.01 -4.02 10.94
N LYS A 226 5.19 -4.38 11.48
CA LYS A 226 6.45 -4.40 10.73
C LYS A 226 6.42 -5.36 9.54
N PHE A 227 5.87 -6.57 9.71
CA PHE A 227 5.64 -7.52 8.62
C PHE A 227 4.86 -6.87 7.47
N TYR A 228 3.79 -6.13 7.78
CA TYR A 228 2.98 -5.50 6.75
C TYR A 228 3.72 -4.39 5.99
N VAL A 229 4.73 -3.75 6.60
CA VAL A 229 5.62 -2.82 5.87
C VAL A 229 6.45 -3.56 4.84
N TYR A 230 7.08 -4.67 5.23
CA TYR A 230 7.83 -5.53 4.32
C TYR A 230 6.96 -6.04 3.17
N TRP A 231 5.75 -6.51 3.48
CA TRP A 231 4.79 -6.94 2.48
C TRP A 231 4.43 -5.81 1.50
N CYS A 232 4.12 -4.62 2.04
CA CYS A 232 3.77 -3.45 1.26
C CYS A 232 4.89 -3.04 0.30
N PHE A 233 6.15 -3.05 0.77
CA PHE A 233 7.30 -2.74 -0.08
C PHE A 233 7.56 -3.82 -1.16
N LYS A 234 7.40 -5.10 -0.84
CA LYS A 234 7.48 -6.18 -1.86
C LYS A 234 6.45 -5.94 -2.96
N GLU A 235 5.18 -5.76 -2.60
CA GLU A 235 4.09 -5.54 -3.55
C GLU A 235 4.28 -4.25 -4.35
N ALA A 236 4.64 -3.13 -3.69
CA ALA A 236 4.88 -1.87 -4.36
C ALA A 236 6.04 -1.97 -5.36
N TYR A 237 7.15 -2.63 -5.01
CA TYR A 237 8.28 -2.82 -5.92
C TYR A 237 7.91 -3.73 -7.10
N ILE A 238 7.22 -4.85 -6.84
CA ILE A 238 6.76 -5.78 -7.89
C ILE A 238 5.83 -5.05 -8.86
N LYS A 239 4.90 -4.23 -8.35
CA LYS A 239 4.01 -3.39 -9.16
C LYS A 239 4.75 -2.28 -9.92
N LEU A 240 5.84 -1.76 -9.36
CA LEU A 240 6.73 -0.82 -10.06
C LEU A 240 7.34 -1.49 -11.29
N ASP A 241 8.03 -2.62 -11.10
CA ASP A 241 8.72 -3.32 -12.18
C ASP A 241 7.73 -3.94 -13.18
N GLY A 242 6.57 -4.40 -12.71
CA GLY A 242 5.52 -4.99 -13.54
C GLY A 242 5.65 -6.50 -13.75
N GLU A 243 6.51 -7.16 -12.98
CA GLU A 243 6.42 -8.62 -12.75
C GLU A 243 5.34 -8.91 -11.68
N ALA A 244 5.00 -10.19 -11.48
CA ALA A 244 4.09 -10.62 -10.41
C ALA A 244 4.89 -11.29 -9.27
N LEU A 245 4.25 -11.64 -8.16
CA LEU A 245 4.85 -12.39 -7.03
C LEU A 245 5.52 -13.73 -7.43
N LEU A 246 5.31 -14.21 -8.66
CA LEU A 246 5.95 -15.39 -9.23
C LEU A 246 7.38 -15.14 -9.76
N ALA A 247 7.90 -13.92 -9.59
CA ALA A 247 9.26 -13.56 -9.89
C ALA A 247 10.23 -14.49 -9.13
N LYS A 248 11.04 -15.26 -9.88
CA LYS A 248 12.02 -16.20 -9.28
C LYS A 248 13.04 -15.53 -8.35
N TRP A 249 13.19 -14.22 -8.48
CA TRP A 249 14.11 -13.38 -7.73
C TRP A 249 13.48 -12.71 -6.50
N ILE A 250 12.21 -12.99 -6.16
CA ILE A 250 11.49 -12.26 -5.10
C ILE A 250 12.19 -12.32 -3.73
N LYS A 251 12.80 -13.46 -3.39
CA LYS A 251 13.64 -13.61 -2.18
C LYS A 251 14.95 -12.84 -2.24
N GLU A 252 15.44 -12.55 -3.44
CA GLU A 252 16.67 -11.78 -3.66
C GLU A 252 16.41 -10.26 -3.68
N LEU A 253 15.15 -9.82 -3.72
CA LEU A 253 14.74 -8.45 -3.44
C LEU A 253 14.61 -8.30 -1.93
N GLU A 254 15.40 -7.46 -1.30
CA GLU A 254 15.49 -7.33 0.15
C GLU A 254 15.30 -5.87 0.55
N PHE A 255 14.65 -5.64 1.68
CA PHE A 255 14.47 -4.31 2.25
C PHE A 255 15.25 -4.17 3.56
N LYS A 256 16.04 -3.10 3.67
CA LYS A 256 16.85 -2.78 4.87
C LYS A 256 16.37 -1.48 5.50
N ASN A 257 16.69 -1.29 6.79
CA ASN A 257 16.24 -0.15 7.60
C ASN A 257 14.70 0.01 7.56
N VAL A 258 13.99 -1.11 7.63
CA VAL A 258 12.53 -1.13 7.63
C VAL A 258 12.02 -0.80 9.03
N ARG A 259 11.05 0.10 9.09
CA ARG A 259 10.35 0.49 10.31
C ARG A 259 8.89 0.78 10.00
N ALA A 260 8.00 0.34 10.86
CA ALA A 260 6.60 0.68 10.82
C ALA A 260 6.36 2.17 11.14
N PRO A 261 5.59 2.89 10.30
CA PRO A 261 5.11 4.21 10.65
C PRO A 261 4.14 4.13 11.83
N ARG A 262 4.21 5.10 12.74
CA ARG A 262 3.22 5.31 13.80
C ARG A 262 1.82 5.44 13.17
N PRO A 263 0.80 4.77 13.73
CA PRO A 263 -0.57 4.89 13.24
C PRO A 263 -1.07 6.34 13.27
N GLY A 264 -2.00 6.65 12.37
CA GLY A 264 -2.90 7.79 12.53
C GLY A 264 -4.00 7.47 13.54
N SER A 265 -4.98 8.37 13.65
CA SER A 265 -6.21 8.14 14.42
C SER A 265 -7.37 7.73 13.52
N PRO A 266 -8.23 6.80 13.96
CA PRO A 266 -9.45 6.45 13.23
C PRO A 266 -10.41 7.64 13.15
N ALA A 267 -11.26 7.64 12.13
CA ALA A 267 -12.35 8.60 12.00
C ALA A 267 -13.28 8.55 13.23
N ARG A 268 -13.51 9.68 13.91
CA ARG A 268 -14.49 9.80 15.01
C ARG A 268 -15.51 10.89 14.71
N CYS A 269 -16.79 10.54 14.79
CA CYS A 269 -17.99 11.42 14.90
C CYS A 269 -18.08 12.70 14.04
N ALA A 270 -17.30 12.83 12.96
CA ALA A 270 -17.33 13.86 11.89
C ALA A 270 -15.92 14.14 11.28
N SER A 271 -14.84 13.52 11.77
CA SER A 271 -13.52 13.65 11.16
C SER A 271 -13.28 12.57 10.09
N TYR A 272 -12.75 12.97 8.94
CA TYR A 272 -12.13 12.03 8.00
C TYR A 272 -10.98 11.27 8.70
N GLY A 273 -10.62 10.10 8.18
CA GLY A 273 -9.44 9.36 8.64
C GLY A 273 -8.20 10.24 8.64
N THR A 274 -7.35 10.12 9.65
CA THR A 274 -6.16 10.98 9.78
C THR A 274 -4.92 10.27 9.31
N TRP A 275 -4.04 11.00 8.62
CA TRP A 275 -2.71 10.51 8.27
C TRP A 275 -1.84 10.39 9.52
N GLY A 276 -1.14 9.27 9.64
CA GLY A 276 -0.11 9.06 10.65
C GLY A 276 1.27 9.43 10.12
N GLU A 277 2.29 8.83 10.73
CA GLU A 277 3.69 9.08 10.40
C GLU A 277 4.04 8.61 8.99
N ARG A 278 4.97 9.35 8.36
CA ARG A 278 5.62 9.02 7.09
C ARG A 278 7.05 8.53 7.36
N VAL A 279 7.47 7.49 6.65
CA VAL A 279 8.80 6.88 6.79
C VAL A 279 9.41 6.65 5.41
N SER A 280 10.64 7.11 5.22
CA SER A 280 11.34 7.10 3.91
C SER A 280 12.79 6.59 3.98
N ASP A 281 13.22 6.04 5.13
CA ASP A 281 14.62 5.67 5.38
C ASP A 281 14.98 4.26 4.89
N SER A 282 13.99 3.51 4.40
CA SER A 282 14.16 2.12 3.96
C SER A 282 14.87 2.03 2.61
N GLU A 283 15.68 0.99 2.46
CA GLU A 283 16.51 0.77 1.28
C GLU A 283 16.05 -0.48 0.54
N ALA A 284 15.97 -0.40 -0.80
CA ALA A 284 15.78 -1.57 -1.65
C ALA A 284 17.13 -2.15 -2.09
N TRP A 285 17.27 -3.47 -2.00
CA TRP A 285 18.42 -4.23 -2.44
C TRP A 285 17.96 -5.36 -3.34
N LEU A 286 18.65 -5.61 -4.46
CA LEU A 286 18.38 -6.74 -5.33
C LEU A 286 19.67 -7.50 -5.58
N LYS A 287 19.68 -8.80 -5.31
CA LYS A 287 20.86 -9.66 -5.48
C LYS A 287 22.08 -9.08 -4.76
N ARG A 288 21.87 -8.63 -3.51
CA ARG A 288 22.88 -7.99 -2.65
C ARG A 288 23.46 -6.67 -3.16
N LYS A 289 22.81 -6.02 -4.14
CA LYS A 289 23.17 -4.68 -4.61
C LYS A 289 22.09 -3.69 -4.23
N ARG A 290 22.49 -2.58 -3.60
CA ARG A 290 21.58 -1.47 -3.32
C ARG A 290 21.07 -0.88 -4.62
N LEU A 291 19.76 -0.72 -4.71
CA LEU A 291 19.08 -0.04 -5.81
C LEU A 291 19.00 1.46 -5.50
N THR A 292 20.05 2.20 -5.85
CA THR A 292 20.16 3.63 -5.54
C THR A 292 19.23 4.51 -6.38
N ASP A 293 18.71 3.96 -7.49
CA ASP A 293 17.72 4.56 -8.37
C ASP A 293 16.29 4.44 -7.82
N VAL A 294 16.09 3.70 -6.71
CA VAL A 294 14.78 3.42 -6.11
C VAL A 294 14.63 4.19 -4.82
N ARG A 295 13.49 4.88 -4.67
CA ARG A 295 13.04 5.40 -3.38
C ARG A 295 11.79 4.65 -2.92
N LEU A 296 11.74 4.41 -1.62
CA LEU A 296 10.63 3.80 -0.91
C LEU A 296 10.10 4.80 0.10
N GLU A 297 8.79 4.90 0.22
CA GLU A 297 8.16 5.66 1.30
C GLU A 297 6.87 4.98 1.69
N ILE A 298 6.55 4.98 2.98
CA ILE A 298 5.31 4.45 3.51
C ILE A 298 4.72 5.43 4.51
N GLN A 299 3.39 5.57 4.49
CA GLN A 299 2.69 6.40 5.45
C GLN A 299 1.47 5.68 6.01
N SER A 300 1.25 5.81 7.31
CA SER A 300 0.04 5.29 7.95
C SER A 300 -1.18 6.13 7.57
N PHE A 301 -2.32 5.48 7.38
CA PHE A 301 -3.62 6.12 7.28
C PHE A 301 -4.56 5.47 8.29
N GLU A 302 -5.21 6.28 9.12
CA GLU A 302 -5.97 5.79 10.27
C GLU A 302 -5.12 4.88 11.16
N GLU A 303 -5.74 3.96 11.89
CA GLU A 303 -5.06 3.03 12.78
C GLU A 303 -4.40 1.86 12.01
N ASP A 304 -5.14 1.33 11.04
CA ASP A 304 -4.88 -0.01 10.51
C ASP A 304 -4.35 -0.04 9.08
N PHE A 305 -4.30 1.10 8.38
CA PHE A 305 -3.79 1.14 7.01
C PHE A 305 -2.38 1.71 6.95
N MET A 306 -1.60 1.19 6.02
CA MET A 306 -0.36 1.81 5.56
C MET A 306 -0.34 1.79 4.03
N ILE A 307 0.11 2.89 3.43
CA ILE A 307 0.19 3.03 1.98
C ILE A 307 1.66 3.24 1.63
N GLY A 308 2.23 2.29 0.88
CA GLY A 308 3.63 2.28 0.48
C GLY A 308 3.77 2.59 -1.00
N VAL A 309 4.80 3.36 -1.35
CA VAL A 309 5.15 3.71 -2.71
C VAL A 309 6.61 3.36 -2.97
N ALA A 310 6.84 2.65 -4.07
CA ALA A 310 8.15 2.49 -4.68
C ALA A 310 8.17 3.33 -5.96
N ALA A 311 9.26 4.06 -6.22
CA ALA A 311 9.38 4.89 -7.41
C ALA A 311 10.83 5.00 -7.93
N LYS A 312 10.97 5.22 -9.24
CA LYS A 312 12.22 5.49 -9.96
C LYS A 312 12.01 6.59 -11.04
N PRO A 313 13.07 7.31 -11.48
CA PRO A 313 14.43 7.32 -10.93
C PRO A 313 14.56 8.29 -9.75
N ALA A 314 15.25 7.87 -8.69
CA ALA A 314 15.37 8.54 -7.39
C ALA A 314 15.72 10.04 -7.47
N GLU A 315 16.64 10.40 -8.35
CA GLU A 315 17.19 11.75 -8.51
C GLU A 315 16.21 12.78 -9.08
N ARG A 316 15.10 12.33 -9.67
CA ARG A 316 14.04 13.19 -10.20
C ARG A 316 12.74 13.12 -9.41
N LEU A 317 12.67 12.32 -8.35
CA LEU A 317 11.45 12.18 -7.56
C LEU A 317 11.25 13.37 -6.63
N PRO A 318 9.99 13.79 -6.39
CA PRO A 318 9.67 14.86 -5.45
C PRO A 318 10.11 14.51 -4.02
N GLU A 319 10.16 15.51 -3.14
CA GLU A 319 10.51 15.33 -1.72
C GLU A 319 9.72 14.18 -1.08
N TYR A 320 8.41 14.11 -1.35
CA TYR A 320 7.47 13.17 -0.76
C TYR A 320 6.86 12.23 -1.81
N LEU A 321 6.76 10.93 -1.50
CA LEU A 321 6.16 9.90 -2.36
C LEU A 321 4.79 9.40 -1.89
N THR A 322 4.33 9.79 -0.70
CA THR A 322 3.00 9.44 -0.18
C THR A 322 2.15 10.69 0.09
N ASP A 323 2.23 11.73 -0.74
CA ASP A 323 1.42 12.96 -0.60
C ASP A 323 -0.03 12.80 -1.08
N PHE A 324 -0.69 11.74 -0.60
CA PHE A 324 -2.02 11.33 -1.06
C PHE A 324 -3.11 12.35 -0.70
N LYS A 325 -3.87 12.74 -1.73
CA LYS A 325 -5.06 13.59 -1.59
C LYS A 325 -6.30 12.71 -1.62
N SER A 326 -7.10 12.81 -0.56
CA SER A 326 -8.43 12.20 -0.55
C SER A 326 -9.30 12.90 -1.59
N LEU A 327 -9.90 12.13 -2.49
CA LEU A 327 -10.83 12.64 -3.49
C LEU A 327 -12.27 12.46 -3.02
N ASP A 328 -13.09 13.47 -3.30
CA ASP A 328 -14.54 13.36 -3.26
C ASP A 328 -15.05 12.74 -4.57
N LEU A 329 -15.84 11.67 -4.47
CA LEU A 329 -16.33 10.96 -5.66
C LEU A 329 -17.10 11.91 -6.58
N GLU A 330 -18.01 12.71 -6.04
CA GLU A 330 -18.92 13.52 -6.84
C GLU A 330 -18.19 14.74 -7.44
N ALA A 331 -17.50 15.50 -6.61
CA ALA A 331 -16.86 16.74 -7.02
C ALA A 331 -15.60 16.53 -7.88
N ASP A 332 -14.75 15.55 -7.52
CA ASP A 332 -13.44 15.40 -8.16
C ASP A 332 -13.45 14.38 -9.31
N VAL A 333 -14.37 13.41 -9.29
CA VAL A 333 -14.38 12.28 -10.25
C VAL A 333 -15.61 12.33 -11.17
N VAL A 334 -16.82 12.24 -10.61
CA VAL A 334 -18.07 12.20 -11.39
C VAL A 334 -18.29 13.52 -12.12
N GLY A 335 -18.04 14.67 -11.47
CA GLY A 335 -18.18 15.99 -12.08
C GLY A 335 -17.27 16.25 -13.28
N PHE A 336 -16.18 15.48 -13.42
CA PHE A 336 -15.30 15.52 -14.59
C PHE A 336 -15.70 14.50 -15.67
N ALA A 337 -16.35 13.41 -15.29
CA ALA A 337 -16.64 12.29 -16.17
C ALA A 337 -17.77 12.58 -17.15
N THR A 338 -17.73 11.93 -18.31
CA THR A 338 -18.83 11.94 -19.28
C THR A 338 -19.34 10.52 -19.51
N PRO A 339 -20.66 10.28 -19.45
CA PRO A 339 -21.24 8.96 -19.70
C PRO A 339 -20.87 8.39 -21.08
N PHE A 340 -20.78 7.05 -21.14
CA PHE A 340 -20.55 6.27 -22.35
C PHE A 340 -21.79 6.14 -23.23
#